data_AF-A5K2M1-F1
#
_entry.id   AF-A5K2M1-F1
#
_cell.length_a   1.000
_cell.length_b   1.000
_cell.length_c   1.000
_cell.angle_alpha   90.00
_cell.angle_beta   90.00
_cell.angle_gamma   90.00
#
_symmetry.space_group_name_H-M   'P 1'
#
loop_
_entity.id
_entity.type
_entity.pdbx_description
1 polymer ?
#
loop_
_entity_poly.entity_id
_entity_poly.type
_entity_poly.pdbx_seq_one_letter_code
_entity_poly.pdbx_strand_id
1 'polypeptide(L)'
;MAAANMKKLSCLAITKYNCLVKPCWSRCPALTHGNASAGTFSYNSSKLICKRHFTYDSNDVTLDWENADDIADLLLEEYKHVDPLTLRFEELENMVIDTVVKKNKKKLNGRCNEGVLENIQMNWLEKYNEENG
;
A
#
# COMPACT_ATOMS: atom_id res chain seq x y z
N MET A 1 -42.90 -47.26 17.71
CA MET A 1 -42.80 -45.89 18.24
C MET A 1 -41.33 -45.46 18.19
N ALA A 2 -40.87 -44.97 17.03
CA ALA A 2 -39.57 -44.30 16.85
C ALA A 2 -39.48 -43.84 15.38
N ALA A 3 -39.48 -42.53 15.15
CA ALA A 3 -38.98 -41.93 13.92
C ALA A 3 -38.50 -40.52 14.26
N ALA A 4 -37.19 -40.40 14.49
CA ALA A 4 -36.53 -39.15 14.80
C ALA A 4 -36.63 -38.18 13.62
N ASN A 5 -37.21 -37.01 13.86
CA ASN A 5 -37.37 -35.94 12.88
C ASN A 5 -36.09 -35.08 12.88
N MET A 6 -35.14 -35.43 12.01
CA MET A 6 -33.88 -34.70 11.85
C MET A 6 -34.09 -33.49 10.93
N LYS A 7 -33.94 -32.29 11.48
CA LYS A 7 -33.99 -31.02 10.75
C LYS A 7 -32.83 -30.94 9.76
N LYS A 8 -33.10 -30.98 8.45
CA LYS A 8 -32.12 -30.68 7.40
C LYS A 8 -31.95 -29.17 7.29
N LEU A 9 -30.94 -28.63 7.95
CA LEU A 9 -30.45 -27.28 7.69
C LEU A 9 -29.58 -27.33 6.42
N SER A 10 -30.04 -26.69 5.36
CA SER A 10 -29.25 -26.46 4.15
C SER A 10 -28.21 -25.37 4.42
N CYS A 11 -26.95 -25.75 4.43
CA CYS A 11 -25.81 -24.84 4.47
C CYS A 11 -25.61 -24.20 3.10
N LEU A 12 -25.81 -22.88 3.02
CA LEU A 12 -25.46 -22.06 1.87
C LEU A 12 -23.94 -21.96 1.76
N ALA A 13 -23.42 -22.25 0.58
CA ALA A 13 -22.01 -22.29 0.26
C ALA A 13 -21.35 -20.92 0.43
N ILE A 14 -20.25 -20.87 1.17
CA ILE A 14 -19.37 -19.70 1.25
C ILE A 14 -18.58 -19.64 -0.06
N THR A 15 -18.87 -18.64 -0.88
CA THR A 15 -18.14 -18.32 -2.10
C THR A 15 -16.69 -17.99 -1.73
N LYS A 16 -15.76 -18.77 -2.29
CA LYS A 16 -14.31 -18.56 -2.15
C LYS A 16 -13.94 -17.20 -2.76
N TYR A 17 -13.54 -16.25 -1.92
CA TYR A 17 -12.79 -15.08 -2.38
C TYR A 17 -11.43 -15.58 -2.90
N ASN A 18 -11.18 -15.40 -4.19
CA ASN A 18 -9.85 -15.52 -4.77
C ASN A 18 -9.03 -14.29 -4.33
N CYS A 19 -8.55 -14.32 -3.08
CA CYS A 19 -7.47 -13.46 -2.65
C CYS A 19 -6.19 -13.99 -3.30
N LEU A 20 -5.93 -13.55 -4.53
CA LEU A 20 -4.66 -13.78 -5.22
C LEU A 20 -3.62 -12.80 -4.68
N VAL A 21 -3.45 -12.81 -3.36
CA VAL A 21 -2.23 -12.37 -2.71
C VAL A 21 -1.19 -13.38 -3.17
N LYS A 22 -0.23 -12.96 -4.00
CA LYS A 22 1.00 -13.71 -4.18
C LYS A 22 1.95 -13.28 -3.07
N PRO A 23 2.06 -14.01 -1.95
CA PRO A 23 3.24 -13.90 -1.11
C PRO A 23 4.37 -14.56 -1.89
N CYS A 24 5.19 -13.76 -2.59
CA CYS A 24 6.49 -14.26 -3.01
C CYS A 24 7.40 -14.20 -1.78
N TRP A 25 7.17 -15.13 -0.85
CA TRP A 25 8.11 -15.37 0.23
C TRP A 25 9.36 -15.94 -0.39
N SER A 26 10.45 -15.24 -0.10
CA SER A 26 11.83 -15.62 -0.35
C SER A 26 12.05 -17.13 -0.22
N ARG A 27 12.58 -17.71 -1.29
CA ARG A 27 13.07 -19.08 -1.35
C ARG A 27 14.20 -19.26 -0.33
N CYS A 28 13.88 -19.78 0.85
CA CYS A 28 14.90 -20.22 1.80
C CYS A 28 15.61 -21.48 1.24
N PRO A 29 16.94 -21.48 1.05
CA PRO A 29 17.67 -22.70 0.77
C PRO A 29 17.76 -23.53 2.06
N ALA A 30 17.46 -24.82 1.97
CA ALA A 30 17.71 -25.76 3.04
C ALA A 30 19.22 -25.90 3.28
N LEU A 31 19.71 -25.51 4.47
CA LEU A 31 21.08 -25.78 4.91
C LEU A 31 21.12 -27.12 5.65
N THR A 32 21.66 -28.13 5.00
CA THR A 32 22.16 -29.35 5.63
C THR A 32 23.51 -29.08 6.30
N HIS A 33 23.71 -29.67 7.48
CA HIS A 33 24.89 -29.60 8.35
C HIS A 33 26.26 -29.62 7.63
N GLY A 34 27.19 -28.78 8.07
CA GLY A 34 28.62 -28.84 7.71
C GLY A 34 29.42 -27.69 8.36
N ASN A 35 30.59 -28.00 8.92
CA ASN A 35 31.33 -27.21 9.91
C ASN A 35 32.03 -25.93 9.40
N ALA A 36 32.14 -24.97 10.34
CA ALA A 36 33.21 -24.00 10.58
C ALA A 36 33.82 -23.18 9.41
N SER A 37 33.60 -21.85 9.43
CA SER A 37 34.67 -20.83 9.52
C SER A 37 34.09 -19.40 9.43
N ALA A 38 34.71 -18.47 10.16
CA ALA A 38 34.34 -17.07 10.26
C ALA A 38 34.66 -16.29 8.97
N GLY A 39 33.78 -15.35 8.58
CA GLY A 39 34.05 -14.43 7.48
C GLY A 39 32.87 -13.53 7.13
N THR A 40 32.86 -12.33 7.71
CA THR A 40 32.24 -11.06 7.24
C THR A 40 30.92 -11.11 6.48
N PHE A 41 29.86 -10.67 7.16
CA PHE A 41 28.58 -10.24 6.58
C PHE A 41 28.82 -9.17 5.50
N SER A 42 28.49 -9.49 4.25
CA SER A 42 28.48 -8.54 3.14
C SER A 42 27.02 -8.28 2.75
N TYR A 43 26.49 -7.14 3.18
CA TYR A 43 25.21 -6.64 2.69
C TYR A 43 25.41 -6.18 1.24
N ASN A 44 25.12 -7.04 0.27
CA ASN A 44 24.88 -6.60 -1.09
C ASN A 44 23.52 -5.91 -1.13
N SER A 45 23.56 -4.61 -0.78
CA SER A 45 22.58 -3.57 -1.05
C SER A 45 22.12 -3.70 -2.50
N SER A 46 21.07 -4.48 -2.68
CA SER A 46 20.47 -4.72 -3.98
C SER A 46 19.55 -3.53 -4.20
N LYS A 47 20.14 -2.49 -4.81
CA LYS A 47 19.47 -1.33 -5.38
C LYS A 47 18.35 -1.79 -6.32
N LEU A 48 17.19 -2.15 -5.75
CA LEU A 48 15.94 -2.13 -6.47
C LEU A 48 15.50 -0.68 -6.55
N ILE A 49 16.22 0.08 -7.37
CA ILE A 49 15.67 1.27 -8.00
C ILE A 49 14.59 0.70 -8.91
N CYS A 50 13.38 0.54 -8.35
CA CYS A 50 12.18 0.60 -9.15
C CYS A 50 12.34 1.89 -9.95
N LYS A 51 12.51 1.77 -11.27
CA LYS A 51 12.58 2.92 -12.17
C LYS A 51 11.27 3.68 -11.94
N ARG A 52 11.33 4.72 -11.11
CA ARG A 52 10.27 5.71 -10.91
C ARG A 52 9.98 6.25 -12.29
N HIS A 53 8.89 5.77 -12.87
CA HIS A 53 8.41 6.19 -14.16
C HIS A 53 7.82 7.59 -13.90
N PHE A 54 8.67 8.61 -13.91
CA PHE A 54 8.25 10.01 -13.81
C PHE A 54 7.46 10.35 -15.07
N THR A 55 6.18 10.03 -15.08
CA THR A 55 5.23 10.59 -16.03
C THR A 55 4.86 11.97 -15.52
N TYR A 56 5.71 12.94 -15.79
CA TYR A 56 5.27 14.33 -15.85
C TYR A 56 4.43 14.48 -17.13
N ASP A 57 3.24 13.87 -17.13
CA ASP A 57 2.29 14.06 -18.22
C ASP A 57 1.59 15.40 -18.02
N SER A 58 1.59 16.21 -19.07
CA SER A 58 1.21 17.63 -19.07
C SER A 58 -0.31 17.85 -18.99
N ASN A 59 -1.05 16.87 -18.46
CA ASN A 59 -2.48 16.96 -18.15
C ASN A 59 -2.67 17.62 -16.77
N ASP A 60 -2.22 18.88 -16.66
CA ASP A 60 -2.07 19.66 -15.41
C ASP A 60 -3.37 19.85 -14.59
N VAL A 61 -4.52 19.50 -15.15
CA VAL A 61 -5.84 19.82 -14.56
C VAL A 61 -6.41 18.66 -13.75
N THR A 62 -5.99 17.41 -13.98
CA THR A 62 -6.58 16.21 -13.37
C THR A 62 -5.53 15.31 -12.74
N LEU A 63 -5.82 14.82 -11.54
CA LEU A 63 -4.99 13.86 -10.81
C LEU A 63 -5.85 12.65 -10.43
N ASP A 64 -5.40 11.45 -10.75
CA ASP A 64 -6.13 10.23 -10.40
C ASP A 64 -5.78 9.78 -8.97
N TRP A 65 -6.77 9.26 -8.25
CA TRP A 65 -6.55 8.69 -6.91
C TRP A 65 -5.50 7.55 -6.91
N GLU A 66 -5.33 6.85 -8.02
CA GLU A 66 -4.36 5.77 -8.18
C GLU A 66 -2.90 6.27 -8.27
N ASN A 67 -2.68 7.56 -8.55
CA ASN A 67 -1.36 8.19 -8.62
C ASN A 67 -0.86 8.54 -7.21
N ALA A 68 -0.61 7.50 -6.41
CA ALA A 68 -0.26 7.64 -5.00
C ALA A 68 1.04 8.43 -4.76
N ASP A 69 2.04 8.31 -5.64
CA ASP A 69 3.33 9.01 -5.54
C ASP A 69 3.14 10.53 -5.65
N ASP A 70 2.43 11.00 -6.68
CA ASP A 70 2.13 12.41 -6.90
C ASP A 70 1.32 13.01 -5.74
N ILE A 71 0.31 12.28 -5.26
CA ILE A 71 -0.51 12.72 -4.12
C ILE A 71 0.34 12.80 -2.85
N ALA A 72 1.21 11.81 -2.63
CA ALA A 72 2.11 11.77 -1.47
C ALA A 72 3.11 12.94 -1.48
N ASP A 73 3.64 13.34 -2.64
CA ASP A 73 4.49 14.52 -2.75
C ASP A 73 3.76 15.80 -2.33
N LEU A 74 2.53 15.98 -2.81
CA LEU A 74 1.70 17.13 -2.44
C LEU A 74 1.37 17.16 -0.94
N LEU A 75 1.09 15.98 -0.36
CA LEU A 75 0.82 15.86 1.07
C LEU A 75 2.07 16.13 1.91
N LEU A 76 3.24 15.64 1.49
CA LEU A 76 4.47 15.88 2.21
C LEU A 76 4.86 17.35 2.19
N GLU A 77 4.72 18.03 1.04
CA GLU A 77 5.01 19.45 0.92
C GLU A 77 4.19 20.28 1.93
N GLU A 78 2.93 19.92 2.12
CA GLU A 78 2.01 20.63 2.99
C GLU A 78 2.09 20.20 4.47
N TYR A 79 2.31 18.91 4.72
CA TYR A 79 2.19 18.26 6.04
C TYR A 79 3.46 17.52 6.44
N LYS A 80 4.62 18.16 6.31
CA LYS A 80 5.97 17.62 6.61
C LYS A 80 6.14 16.98 7.99
N HIS A 81 5.30 17.35 8.95
CA HIS A 81 5.42 16.94 10.36
C HIS A 81 4.32 15.97 10.81
N VAL A 82 3.49 15.52 9.88
CA VAL A 82 2.39 14.57 10.18
C VAL A 82 2.87 13.17 9.82
N ASP A 83 2.85 12.27 10.80
CA ASP A 83 3.10 10.84 10.56
C ASP A 83 1.88 10.22 9.87
N PRO A 84 2.02 9.73 8.62
CA PRO A 84 0.90 9.17 7.86
C PRO A 84 0.23 7.99 8.56
N LEU A 85 0.95 7.20 9.37
CA LEU A 85 0.40 6.03 10.07
C LEU A 85 -0.50 6.40 11.25
N THR A 86 -0.46 7.64 11.71
CA THR A 86 -1.32 8.11 12.80
C THR A 86 -2.73 8.49 12.33
N LEU A 87 -2.91 8.68 11.02
CA LEU A 87 -4.16 9.13 10.41
C LEU A 87 -5.12 7.96 10.17
N ARG A 88 -6.41 8.20 10.42
CA ARG A 88 -7.46 7.33 9.90
C ARG A 88 -7.70 7.61 8.41
N PHE A 89 -8.22 6.62 7.68
CA PHE A 89 -8.50 6.78 6.24
C PHE A 89 -9.46 7.95 5.93
N GLU A 90 -10.45 8.20 6.79
CA GLU A 90 -11.33 9.37 6.66
C GLU A 90 -10.57 10.70 6.74
N GLU A 91 -9.58 10.78 7.62
CA GLU A 91 -8.76 12.00 7.80
C GLU A 91 -7.82 12.17 6.62
N LEU A 92 -7.15 11.08 6.20
CA LEU A 92 -6.28 11.06 5.04
C LEU A 92 -7.03 11.48 3.77
N GLU A 93 -8.22 10.94 3.51
CA GLU A 93 -9.05 11.31 2.36
C GLU A 93 -9.37 12.81 2.37
N ASN A 94 -9.77 13.36 3.52
CA ASN A 94 -10.07 14.79 3.64
C ASN A 94 -8.82 15.65 3.38
N MET A 95 -7.65 15.24 3.87
CA MET A 95 -6.38 15.93 3.62
C MET A 95 -5.99 15.90 2.16
N VAL A 96 -6.18 14.76 1.47
CA VAL A 96 -5.94 14.63 0.03
C VAL A 96 -6.85 15.57 -0.75
N ILE A 97 -8.16 15.58 -0.45
CA ILE A 97 -9.12 16.45 -1.14
C ILE A 97 -8.77 17.93 -0.89
N ASP A 98 -8.43 18.30 0.34
CA ASP A 98 -8.05 19.68 0.67
C ASP A 98 -6.80 20.12 -0.11
N THR A 99 -5.77 19.28 -0.12
CA THR A 99 -4.49 19.59 -0.76
C THR A 99 -4.59 19.59 -2.27
N VAL A 100 -5.20 18.56 -2.87
CA VAL A 100 -5.26 18.42 -4.33
C VAL A 100 -6.28 19.42 -4.93
N VAL A 101 -7.48 19.51 -4.35
CA VAL A 101 -8.57 20.31 -4.93
C VAL A 101 -8.50 21.78 -4.51
N LYS A 102 -8.23 22.08 -3.23
CA LYS A 102 -8.25 23.48 -2.77
C LYS A 102 -6.91 24.18 -2.97
N LYS A 103 -5.79 23.53 -2.65
CA LYS A 103 -4.47 24.15 -2.75
C LYS A 103 -3.92 24.08 -4.16
N ASN A 104 -3.90 22.90 -4.75
CA ASN A 104 -3.35 22.67 -6.08
C ASN A 104 -4.33 22.90 -7.23
N LYS A 105 -5.63 23.13 -6.93
CA LYS A 105 -6.69 23.37 -7.92
C LYS A 105 -6.80 22.26 -8.98
N LYS A 106 -6.38 21.04 -8.63
CA LYS A 106 -6.48 19.86 -9.49
C LYS A 106 -7.77 19.11 -9.21
N LYS A 107 -8.35 18.53 -10.24
CA LYS A 107 -9.53 17.68 -10.10
C LYS A 107 -9.10 16.25 -9.81
N LEU A 108 -9.64 15.67 -8.74
CA LEU A 108 -9.47 14.24 -8.45
C LEU A 108 -10.41 13.40 -9.33
N ASN A 109 -9.84 12.42 -10.02
CA ASN A 109 -10.56 11.46 -10.86
C ASN A 109 -10.33 10.02 -10.34
N GLY A 110 -11.21 9.10 -10.73
CA GLY A 110 -11.18 7.71 -10.28
C GLY A 110 -11.99 7.47 -9.00
N ARG A 111 -11.76 6.31 -8.38
CA ARG A 111 -12.52 5.85 -7.21
C ARG A 111 -11.65 5.81 -5.96
N CYS A 112 -12.02 6.61 -4.96
CA CYS A 112 -11.49 6.47 -3.61
C CYS A 112 -11.96 5.13 -3.00
N ASN A 113 -11.00 4.32 -2.56
CA ASN A 113 -11.22 3.05 -1.86
C ASN A 113 -10.10 2.83 -0.83
N GLU A 114 -10.32 1.93 0.13
CA GLU A 114 -9.37 1.69 1.22
C GLU A 114 -7.97 1.29 0.70
N GLY A 115 -7.88 0.43 -0.31
CA GLY A 115 -6.59 0.01 -0.87
C GLY A 115 -5.83 1.15 -1.56
N VAL A 116 -6.54 2.10 -2.17
CA VAL A 116 -5.92 3.30 -2.75
C VAL A 116 -5.43 4.25 -1.67
N LEU A 117 -6.22 4.47 -0.61
CA LEU A 117 -5.82 5.29 0.53
C LEU A 117 -4.64 4.68 1.28
N GLU A 118 -4.63 3.36 1.47
CA GLU A 118 -3.49 2.62 2.02
C GLU A 118 -2.25 2.81 1.14
N ASN A 119 -2.38 2.71 -0.19
CA ASN A 119 -1.24 2.92 -1.09
C ASN A 119 -0.69 4.36 -0.99
N ILE A 120 -1.56 5.37 -0.94
CA ILE A 120 -1.17 6.77 -0.69
C ILE A 120 -0.45 6.89 0.66
N GLN A 121 -1.00 6.29 1.72
CA GLN A 121 -0.41 6.32 3.06
C GLN A 121 0.99 5.72 3.08
N MET A 122 1.20 4.58 2.40
CA MET A 122 2.51 3.93 2.34
C MET A 122 3.53 4.73 1.52
N ASN A 123 3.13 5.30 0.37
CA ASN A 123 4.02 6.16 -0.42
C ASN A 123 4.40 7.44 0.33
N TRP A 124 3.44 8.04 1.03
CA TRP A 124 3.73 9.21 1.86
C TRP A 124 4.64 8.88 3.05
N LEU A 125 4.43 7.73 3.69
CA LEU A 125 5.30 7.27 4.78
C LEU A 125 6.74 7.04 4.30
N GLU A 126 6.93 6.45 3.10
CA GLU A 126 8.25 6.29 2.49
C GLU A 126 8.96 7.65 2.38
N LYS A 127 8.30 8.64 1.76
CA LYS A 127 8.87 9.98 1.58
C LYS A 127 9.09 10.72 2.91
N TYR A 128 8.17 10.59 3.86
CA TYR A 128 8.31 11.16 5.21
C TYR A 128 9.56 10.61 5.91
N ASN A 129 9.82 9.31 5.81
CA ASN A 129 11.03 8.70 6.38
C ASN A 129 12.30 9.11 5.63
N GLU A 130 12.23 9.30 4.31
CA GLU A 130 13.34 9.84 3.51
C GLU A 130 13.69 11.29 3.90
N GLU A 131 12.72 12.14 4.25
CA GLU A 131 12.95 13.54 4.67
C GLU A 131 13.48 13.65 6.12
N ASN A 132 13.11 12.70 6.99
CA ASN A 132 13.49 12.71 8.42
C ASN A 132 14.70 11.83 8.77
N GLY A 133 15.21 11.02 7.84
CA GLY A 133 16.36 10.12 8.02
C GLY A 133 17.69 10.74 7.66
#